data_AF-A0A818PAA1-F1
#
_entry.id   AF-A0A818PAA1-F1
#
_cell.length_a   1.000
_cell.length_b   1.000
_cell.length_c   1.000
_cell.angle_alpha   90.00
_cell.angle_beta   90.00
_cell.angle_gamma   90.00
#
_symmetry.space_group_name_H-M   'P 1'
#
loop_
_entity.id
_entity.type
_entity.pdbx_description
1 polymer ?
#
loop_
_entity_poly.entity_id
_entity_poly.type
_entity_poly.pdbx_seq_one_letter_code
_entity_poly.pdbx_strand_id
1 'polypeptide(L)'
;MGQEQEHLVNTKVERTLDLVSHLPKEIISVTFENRGTKSARYYDYYVEPQHVNDVGYVGAIVRGKNSGDQTNLPIKQETTDKTKGTIYRIELPNDLRSSQTITLEIEVVHINALRMLPTEIVQHERQLVLYKTNAYYYSKYSTQTQKTIVTLPTDRAESYTQTPKPVAKNEQTITYGPYENVAALTRNEISLHYENNNPFLTVNNMKRWIEVSHWGNIAVEETIEMYHSGAKLKGPFSRFDFQRQQNSYSAVKTFKTSLPAAAKDIYYRDEIGNVSTSSVREMHDQVEIEIRPRFPLYGGWNTYYVLGYNVPSYQYLFNKGNQYVLKMRLIDHVYDDQLLEQVTIKIVLPEYVHNIEFYPSMHDTDIKRLRNEKHYTYLDTIGRPVIVITKRNALFQHIQDFEIHYTFDKIMLLHEPMLIIFSLFGLFCFVIILNRLNFSINHEENNEIRIRIKGIWNQLMEHNIKRTSFYQKLDEVLNTFKTNKDLKIYNEQRKKFEIDLKRIEQTFNNLQTKIKADSVETAEKIAEFQQLDAEQRKITQLLCGNTEKLVNGKIKKQAHGDEEQNLRVKIRDINTRISRILNQY
;
A
#
# COMPACT_ATOMS: atom_id res chain seq x y z
N MET A 1 -48.41 -17.82 -6.24
CA MET A 1 -47.49 -18.93 -5.91
C MET A 1 -47.41 -19.24 -4.40
N GLY A 2 -48.37 -18.80 -3.56
CA GLY A 2 -48.26 -18.92 -2.10
C GLY A 2 -48.76 -20.24 -1.47
N GLN A 3 -49.35 -21.16 -2.23
CA GLN A 3 -50.02 -22.36 -1.69
C GLN A 3 -49.20 -23.65 -1.79
N GLU A 4 -48.00 -23.65 -2.39
CA GLU A 4 -47.27 -24.92 -2.66
C GLU A 4 -46.44 -25.47 -1.48
N GLN A 5 -46.40 -24.78 -0.34
CA GLN A 5 -45.48 -25.09 0.75
C GLN A 5 -46.14 -25.40 2.11
N GLU A 6 -47.46 -25.55 2.18
CA GLU A 6 -48.17 -25.91 3.42
C GLU A 6 -47.94 -27.36 3.88
N HIS A 7 -47.11 -28.12 3.16
CA HIS A 7 -46.92 -29.56 3.39
C HIS A 7 -45.54 -29.96 3.95
N LEU A 8 -44.65 -29.00 4.23
CA LEU A 8 -43.39 -29.30 4.92
C LEU A 8 -43.63 -29.37 6.42
N VAL A 9 -43.03 -30.37 7.08
CA VAL A 9 -43.11 -30.56 8.53
C VAL A 9 -41.70 -30.72 9.09
N ASN A 10 -41.36 -29.95 10.12
CA ASN A 10 -40.09 -30.10 10.81
C ASN A 10 -40.18 -31.33 11.72
N THR A 11 -39.34 -32.34 11.47
CA THR A 11 -39.30 -33.57 12.29
C THR A 11 -38.46 -33.37 13.53
N LYS A 12 -37.31 -32.70 13.39
CA LYS A 12 -36.41 -32.38 14.50
C LYS A 12 -35.80 -31.00 14.30
N VAL A 13 -35.84 -30.17 15.34
CA VAL A 13 -35.14 -28.89 15.38
C VAL A 13 -34.23 -28.82 16.60
N GLU A 14 -32.97 -28.52 16.37
CA GLU A 14 -31.98 -28.28 17.40
C GLU A 14 -31.42 -26.87 17.21
N ARG A 15 -31.77 -25.99 18.14
CA ARG A 15 -31.41 -24.58 18.10
C ARG A 15 -30.36 -24.31 19.17
N THR A 16 -29.19 -23.82 18.77
CA THR A 16 -28.10 -23.45 19.69
C THR A 16 -27.96 -21.93 19.68
N LEU A 17 -28.11 -21.31 20.84
CA LEU A 17 -27.91 -19.89 21.06
C LEU A 17 -26.59 -19.67 21.79
N ASP A 18 -25.60 -19.16 21.10
CA ASP A 18 -24.34 -18.73 21.68
C ASP A 18 -24.45 -17.25 22.10
N LEU A 19 -24.40 -17.02 23.41
CA LEU A 19 -24.50 -15.71 24.04
C LEU A 19 -23.18 -15.26 24.69
N VAL A 20 -22.05 -15.89 24.31
CA VAL A 20 -20.73 -15.57 24.86
C VAL A 20 -20.28 -14.18 24.40
N SER A 21 -20.37 -13.88 23.10
CA SER A 21 -19.98 -12.59 22.54
C SER A 21 -21.05 -11.51 22.74
N HIS A 22 -20.75 -10.26 22.33
CA HIS A 22 -21.75 -9.19 22.31
C HIS A 22 -22.78 -9.34 21.16
N LEU A 23 -22.56 -10.31 20.26
CA LEU A 23 -23.44 -10.69 19.16
C LEU A 23 -24.05 -12.06 19.44
N PRO A 24 -25.34 -12.15 19.79
CA PRO A 24 -26.02 -13.44 19.89
C PRO A 24 -25.97 -14.19 18.56
N LYS A 25 -25.43 -15.40 18.56
CA LYS A 25 -25.38 -16.26 17.38
C LYS A 25 -26.34 -17.43 17.56
N GLU A 26 -27.23 -17.61 16.60
CA GLU A 26 -28.19 -18.69 16.57
C GLU A 26 -27.82 -19.68 15.47
N ILE A 27 -27.54 -20.93 15.85
CA ILE A 27 -27.27 -22.03 14.92
C ILE A 27 -28.44 -23.01 15.02
N ILE A 28 -29.20 -23.14 13.94
CA ILE A 28 -30.43 -23.92 13.88
C ILE A 28 -30.23 -25.10 12.95
N SER A 29 -30.17 -26.30 13.51
CA SER A 29 -30.22 -27.54 12.74
C SER A 29 -31.68 -27.98 12.60
N VAL A 30 -32.23 -27.86 11.39
CA VAL A 30 -33.62 -28.20 11.08
C VAL A 30 -33.66 -29.39 10.14
N THR A 31 -34.15 -30.52 10.63
CA THR A 31 -34.53 -31.68 9.82
C THR A 31 -36.03 -31.59 9.50
N PHE A 32 -36.38 -31.61 8.22
CA PHE A 32 -37.78 -31.55 7.79
C PHE A 32 -38.07 -32.52 6.64
N GLU A 33 -39.34 -32.93 6.58
CA GLU A 33 -39.89 -33.88 5.63
C GLU A 33 -40.92 -33.17 4.74
N ASN A 34 -40.92 -33.50 3.44
CA ASN A 34 -42.01 -33.10 2.55
C ASN A 34 -43.16 -34.12 2.62
N ARG A 35 -44.28 -33.76 3.24
CA ARG A 35 -45.49 -34.61 3.32
C ARG A 35 -46.52 -34.30 2.23
N GLY A 36 -46.18 -33.42 1.29
CA GLY A 36 -47.03 -33.04 0.18
C GLY A 36 -46.82 -33.95 -1.03
N THR A 37 -47.76 -33.90 -1.97
CA THR A 37 -47.66 -34.63 -3.25
C THR A 37 -46.74 -33.96 -4.26
N LYS A 38 -46.47 -32.65 -4.12
CA LYS A 38 -45.57 -31.87 -4.98
C LYS A 38 -44.16 -31.78 -4.40
N SER A 39 -43.15 -31.69 -5.26
CA SER A 39 -41.78 -31.42 -4.82
C SER A 39 -41.62 -30.00 -4.30
N ALA A 40 -40.77 -29.81 -3.29
CA ALA A 40 -40.45 -28.51 -2.73
C ALA A 40 -39.02 -28.09 -3.10
N ARG A 41 -38.86 -26.89 -3.67
CA ARG A 41 -37.55 -26.31 -4.02
C ARG A 41 -37.00 -25.38 -2.93
N TYR A 42 -37.85 -24.87 -2.05
CA TYR A 42 -37.49 -23.82 -1.11
C TYR A 42 -37.95 -24.13 0.31
N TYR A 43 -37.20 -23.62 1.28
CA TYR A 43 -37.55 -23.58 2.70
C TYR A 43 -37.63 -22.13 3.17
N ASP A 44 -38.72 -21.74 3.84
CA ASP A 44 -38.86 -20.39 4.37
C ASP A 44 -38.45 -20.35 5.85
N TYR A 45 -37.38 -19.64 6.17
CA TYR A 45 -36.99 -19.30 7.54
C TYR A 45 -37.69 -18.01 8.00
N TYR A 46 -38.23 -18.03 9.22
CA TYR A 46 -38.99 -16.92 9.80
C TYR A 46 -38.21 -16.31 10.96
N VAL A 47 -37.87 -15.03 10.82
CA VAL A 47 -37.33 -14.25 11.93
C VAL A 47 -38.46 -13.79 12.82
N GLU A 48 -38.29 -13.95 14.12
CA GLU A 48 -39.25 -13.49 15.12
C GLU A 48 -39.47 -11.97 15.04
N PRO A 49 -40.69 -11.44 15.21
CA PRO A 49 -40.92 -10.01 15.10
C PRO A 49 -40.07 -9.15 16.04
N GLN A 50 -39.72 -9.68 17.22
CA GLN A 50 -38.86 -8.98 18.19
C GLN A 50 -37.42 -8.77 17.66
N HIS A 51 -36.98 -9.64 16.76
CA HIS A 51 -35.62 -9.67 16.19
C HIS A 51 -35.54 -9.13 14.76
N VAL A 52 -36.65 -8.67 14.17
CA VAL A 52 -36.67 -8.16 12.77
C VAL A 52 -35.65 -7.06 12.51
N ASN A 53 -35.38 -6.20 13.49
CA ASN A 53 -34.45 -5.07 13.35
C ASN A 53 -33.03 -5.38 13.83
N ASP A 54 -32.81 -6.55 14.45
CA ASP A 54 -31.52 -6.92 15.02
C ASP A 54 -30.84 -8.05 14.27
N VAL A 55 -31.39 -8.55 13.16
CA VAL A 55 -30.67 -9.50 12.29
C VAL A 55 -29.59 -8.78 11.49
N GLY A 56 -28.33 -9.18 11.72
CA GLY A 56 -27.17 -8.71 10.97
C GLY A 56 -26.72 -9.65 9.85
N TYR A 57 -26.93 -10.97 9.99
CA TYR A 57 -26.57 -11.96 8.99
C TYR A 57 -27.49 -13.18 9.07
N VAL A 58 -27.79 -13.78 7.92
CA VAL A 58 -28.46 -15.08 7.78
C VAL A 58 -27.71 -15.90 6.75
N GLY A 59 -27.23 -17.07 7.15
CA GLY A 59 -26.58 -18.07 6.31
C GLY A 59 -27.29 -19.41 6.41
N ALA A 60 -27.17 -20.24 5.38
CA ALA A 60 -27.75 -21.57 5.37
C ALA A 60 -26.84 -22.53 4.62
N ILE A 61 -26.60 -23.70 5.21
CA ILE A 61 -25.75 -24.74 4.64
C ILE A 61 -26.42 -26.10 4.72
N VAL A 62 -25.98 -27.01 3.85
CA VAL A 62 -26.24 -28.45 3.97
C VAL A 62 -24.93 -29.16 4.18
N ARG A 63 -24.83 -29.95 5.26
CA ARG A 63 -23.70 -30.85 5.48
C ARG A 63 -23.88 -32.13 4.66
N GLY A 64 -22.88 -32.46 3.85
CA GLY A 64 -22.78 -33.71 3.11
C GLY A 64 -22.48 -34.90 4.02
N LYS A 65 -22.33 -36.09 3.42
CA LYS A 65 -22.08 -37.35 4.17
C LYS A 65 -20.68 -37.44 4.76
N ASN A 66 -19.72 -36.69 4.21
CA ASN A 66 -18.34 -36.67 4.67
C ASN A 66 -18.08 -35.43 5.52
N SER A 67 -17.24 -35.58 6.55
CA SER A 67 -16.77 -34.47 7.38
C SER A 67 -16.03 -33.44 6.51
N GLY A 68 -16.63 -32.26 6.32
CA GLY A 68 -16.07 -31.15 5.54
C GLY A 68 -16.78 -30.84 4.22
N ASP A 69 -17.71 -31.69 3.76
CA ASP A 69 -18.55 -31.39 2.61
C ASP A 69 -19.70 -30.47 3.06
N GLN A 70 -19.62 -29.19 2.74
CA GLN A 70 -20.63 -28.19 3.10
C GLN A 70 -21.03 -27.39 1.85
N THR A 71 -22.32 -27.33 1.58
CA THR A 71 -22.87 -26.55 0.46
C THR A 71 -23.60 -25.33 1.00
N ASN A 72 -23.09 -24.14 0.68
CA ASN A 72 -23.79 -22.89 0.95
C ASN A 72 -25.03 -22.76 0.06
N LEU A 73 -26.15 -22.40 0.67
CA LEU A 73 -27.42 -22.25 -0.03
C LEU A 73 -27.70 -20.78 -0.35
N PRO A 74 -28.22 -20.47 -1.56
CA PRO A 74 -28.70 -19.14 -1.87
C PRO A 74 -29.90 -18.76 -0.99
N ILE A 75 -29.87 -17.55 -0.44
CA ILE A 75 -30.94 -17.00 0.40
C ILE A 75 -31.45 -15.71 -0.23
N LYS A 76 -32.77 -15.56 -0.27
CA LYS A 76 -33.44 -14.32 -0.69
C LYS A 76 -34.39 -13.85 0.38
N GLN A 77 -34.29 -12.58 0.77
CA GLN A 77 -35.28 -11.93 1.62
C GLN A 77 -36.51 -11.59 0.78
N GLU A 78 -37.68 -12.15 1.12
CA GLU A 78 -38.89 -11.97 0.32
C GLU A 78 -39.85 -10.92 0.87
N THR A 79 -40.06 -10.88 2.18
CA THR A 79 -41.07 -10.02 2.80
C THR A 79 -40.66 -9.67 4.21
N THR A 80 -40.85 -8.39 4.56
CA THR A 80 -40.69 -7.88 5.93
C THR A 80 -42.07 -7.40 6.38
N ASP A 81 -42.78 -8.21 7.16
CA ASP A 81 -44.02 -7.78 7.83
C ASP A 81 -43.69 -7.57 9.31
N LYS A 82 -43.78 -6.33 9.79
CA LYS A 82 -43.46 -5.99 11.18
C LYS A 82 -44.32 -6.75 12.21
N THR A 83 -45.47 -7.29 11.81
CA THR A 83 -46.37 -8.06 12.68
C THR A 83 -46.10 -9.58 12.63
N LYS A 84 -45.62 -10.08 11.50
CA LYS A 84 -45.42 -11.52 11.23
C LYS A 84 -43.96 -11.98 11.15
N GLY A 85 -43.00 -11.05 11.10
CA GLY A 85 -41.58 -11.34 10.99
C GLY A 85 -41.00 -11.05 9.60
N THR A 86 -39.68 -11.22 9.46
CA THR A 86 -38.98 -11.21 8.17
C THR A 86 -38.83 -12.64 7.66
N ILE A 87 -39.10 -12.85 6.37
CA ILE A 87 -39.01 -14.16 5.74
C ILE A 87 -37.77 -14.23 4.85
N TYR A 88 -36.92 -15.20 5.12
CA TYR A 88 -35.77 -15.58 4.29
C TYR A 88 -36.08 -16.89 3.58
N ARG A 89 -36.16 -16.84 2.25
CA ARG A 89 -36.35 -18.02 1.42
C ARG A 89 -35.00 -18.62 1.06
N ILE A 90 -34.80 -19.87 1.48
CA ILE A 90 -33.60 -20.67 1.24
C ILE A 90 -33.87 -21.59 0.06
N GLU A 91 -33.02 -21.55 -0.97
CA GLU A 91 -33.10 -22.46 -2.12
C GLU A 91 -32.38 -23.78 -1.81
N LEU A 92 -33.10 -24.89 -1.95
CA LEU A 92 -32.56 -26.23 -1.73
C LEU A 92 -31.67 -26.64 -2.92
N PRO A 93 -30.63 -27.47 -2.70
CA PRO A 93 -29.74 -27.89 -3.77
C PRO A 93 -30.49 -28.70 -4.83
N ASN A 94 -31.38 -29.60 -4.38
CA ASN A 94 -32.22 -30.44 -5.21
C ASN A 94 -33.67 -30.37 -4.73
N ASP A 95 -34.61 -30.61 -5.65
CA ASP A 95 -36.03 -30.66 -5.35
C ASP A 95 -36.33 -31.79 -4.36
N LEU A 96 -36.91 -31.41 -3.22
CA LEU A 96 -37.27 -32.36 -2.17
C LEU A 96 -38.56 -33.08 -2.55
N ARG A 97 -38.43 -34.37 -2.92
CA ARG A 97 -39.57 -35.21 -3.33
C ARG A 97 -40.48 -35.53 -2.14
N SER A 98 -41.70 -35.98 -2.44
CA SER A 98 -42.62 -36.49 -1.40
C SER A 98 -41.94 -37.55 -0.54
N SER A 99 -42.16 -37.48 0.78
CA SER A 99 -41.60 -38.35 1.82
C SER A 99 -40.08 -38.34 1.94
N GLN A 100 -39.39 -37.41 1.27
CA GLN A 100 -37.96 -37.23 1.44
C GLN A 100 -37.68 -36.27 2.60
N THR A 101 -36.60 -36.54 3.33
CA THR A 101 -36.12 -35.73 4.44
C THR A 101 -34.77 -35.09 4.10
N ILE A 102 -34.56 -33.86 4.54
CA ILE A 102 -33.28 -33.14 4.45
C ILE A 102 -33.02 -32.40 5.77
N THR A 103 -31.74 -32.22 6.10
CA THR A 103 -31.31 -31.40 7.25
C THR A 103 -30.61 -30.15 6.73
N LEU A 104 -31.10 -29.00 7.16
CA LEU A 104 -30.49 -27.69 6.94
C LEU A 104 -29.85 -27.20 8.23
N GLU A 105 -28.75 -26.47 8.11
CA GLU A 105 -28.17 -25.71 9.21
C GLU A 105 -28.25 -24.22 8.84
N ILE A 106 -28.97 -23.45 9.66
CA ILE A 106 -29.20 -22.03 9.47
C ILE A 106 -28.40 -21.29 10.54
N GLU A 107 -27.55 -20.36 10.14
CA GLU A 107 -26.80 -19.47 11.04
C GLU A 107 -27.44 -18.08 10.99
N VAL A 108 -27.74 -17.52 12.15
CA VAL A 108 -28.26 -16.16 12.28
C VAL A 108 -27.43 -15.42 13.31
N VAL A 109 -26.99 -14.20 12.97
CA VAL A 109 -26.24 -13.35 13.89
C VAL A 109 -27.07 -12.12 14.20
N HIS A 110 -27.33 -11.90 15.48
CA HIS A 110 -28.04 -10.73 15.96
C HIS A 110 -27.08 -9.62 16.38
N ILE A 111 -27.39 -8.39 16.00
CA ILE A 111 -26.66 -7.15 16.30
C ILE A 111 -27.49 -6.31 17.26
N ASN A 112 -26.87 -5.70 18.27
CA ASN A 112 -27.57 -4.80 19.21
C ASN A 112 -28.80 -5.42 19.94
N ALA A 113 -28.89 -6.76 20.02
CA ALA A 113 -29.98 -7.49 20.66
C ALA A 113 -29.83 -7.64 22.19
N LEU A 114 -28.58 -7.58 22.69
CA LEU A 114 -28.29 -7.61 24.13
C LEU A 114 -28.57 -6.24 24.76
N ARG A 115 -29.29 -6.23 25.89
CA ARG A 115 -29.58 -5.01 26.65
C ARG A 115 -28.82 -5.01 27.97
N MET A 116 -28.11 -3.94 28.26
CA MET A 116 -27.39 -3.79 29.53
C MET A 116 -28.40 -3.60 30.66
N LEU A 117 -28.33 -4.45 31.69
CA LEU A 117 -29.18 -4.36 32.88
C LEU A 117 -28.35 -4.72 34.13
N PRO A 118 -27.81 -3.74 34.87
CA PRO A 118 -28.07 -2.29 34.76
C PRO A 118 -27.42 -1.63 33.52
N THR A 119 -27.95 -0.47 33.12
CA THR A 119 -27.43 0.31 31.96
C THR A 119 -26.11 1.02 32.27
N GLU A 120 -25.83 1.26 33.54
CA GLU A 120 -24.62 1.90 34.03
C GLU A 120 -24.04 1.10 35.19
N ILE A 121 -22.72 0.93 35.21
CA ILE A 121 -21.98 0.18 36.23
C ILE A 121 -20.78 1.01 36.71
N VAL A 122 -20.45 0.91 38.00
CA VAL A 122 -19.19 1.53 38.49
C VAL A 122 -17.99 0.70 38.06
N GLN A 123 -16.79 1.29 38.15
CA GLN A 123 -15.55 0.72 37.61
C GLN A 123 -15.23 -0.74 38.02
N HIS A 124 -15.70 -1.17 39.20
CA HIS A 124 -15.42 -2.49 39.79
C HIS A 124 -16.63 -3.44 39.78
N GLU A 125 -17.76 -3.01 39.22
CA GLU A 125 -18.93 -3.86 39.05
C GLU A 125 -18.78 -4.75 37.81
N ARG A 126 -19.57 -5.82 37.80
CA ARG A 126 -19.62 -6.74 36.67
C ARG A 126 -20.74 -6.32 35.72
N GLN A 127 -20.52 -6.57 34.44
CA GLN A 127 -21.52 -6.30 33.43
C GLN A 127 -22.54 -7.45 33.38
N LEU A 128 -23.80 -7.09 33.51
CA LEU A 128 -24.94 -7.98 33.38
C LEU A 128 -25.75 -7.58 32.16
N VAL A 129 -26.21 -8.58 31.41
CA VAL A 129 -26.94 -8.37 30.15
C VAL A 129 -28.23 -9.17 30.14
N LEU A 130 -29.25 -8.58 29.51
CA LEU A 130 -30.56 -9.17 29.29
C LEU A 130 -30.71 -9.50 27.81
N TYR A 131 -30.98 -10.76 27.51
CA TYR A 131 -31.39 -11.23 26.19
C TYR A 131 -32.82 -11.75 26.26
N LYS A 132 -33.66 -11.35 25.29
CA LYS A 132 -35.04 -11.82 25.15
C LYS A 132 -35.15 -12.54 23.82
N THR A 133 -35.76 -13.71 23.83
CA THR A 133 -35.97 -14.56 22.64
C THR A 133 -37.19 -15.46 22.88
N ASN A 134 -37.54 -16.34 21.95
CA ASN A 134 -38.59 -17.36 22.14
C ASN A 134 -38.00 -18.68 22.65
N ALA A 135 -38.70 -19.44 23.49
CA ALA A 135 -38.25 -20.81 23.84
C ALA A 135 -38.31 -21.76 22.63
N TYR A 136 -39.31 -21.56 21.78
CA TYR A 136 -39.60 -22.40 20.63
C TYR A 136 -38.93 -21.86 19.36
N TYR A 137 -38.67 -22.73 18.40
CA TYR A 137 -38.30 -22.35 17.05
C TYR A 137 -39.51 -21.73 16.34
N TYR A 138 -39.40 -20.45 16.00
CA TYR A 138 -40.49 -19.71 15.35
C TYR A 138 -40.53 -20.04 13.85
N SER A 139 -41.42 -20.95 13.45
CA SER A 139 -41.55 -21.38 12.05
C SER A 139 -42.99 -21.44 11.55
N LYS A 140 -43.18 -21.20 10.24
CA LYS A 140 -44.42 -21.47 9.49
C LYS A 140 -44.83 -22.95 9.53
N TYR A 141 -43.87 -23.84 9.68
CA TYR A 141 -44.08 -25.29 9.70
C TYR A 141 -44.33 -25.77 11.13
N SER A 142 -45.17 -26.81 11.28
CA SER A 142 -45.31 -27.51 12.55
C SER A 142 -44.04 -28.29 12.86
N THR A 143 -43.68 -28.38 14.14
CA THR A 143 -42.45 -29.02 14.60
C THR A 143 -42.75 -30.17 15.55
N GLN A 144 -42.32 -31.38 15.19
CA GLN A 144 -42.58 -32.59 15.99
C GLN A 144 -41.73 -32.64 17.24
N THR A 145 -40.42 -32.40 17.13
CA THR A 145 -39.51 -32.35 18.27
C THR A 145 -38.58 -31.16 18.14
N GLN A 146 -38.43 -30.40 19.23
CA GLN A 146 -37.46 -29.30 19.26
C GLN A 146 -36.80 -29.14 20.62
N LYS A 147 -35.56 -28.67 20.61
CA LYS A 147 -34.86 -28.22 21.82
C LYS A 147 -34.04 -26.98 21.50
N THR A 148 -33.92 -26.11 22.50
CA THR A 148 -33.09 -24.91 22.44
C THR A 148 -32.00 -25.01 23.50
N ILE A 149 -30.75 -24.94 23.09
CA ILE A 149 -29.56 -24.99 23.95
C ILE A 149 -28.97 -23.58 23.97
N VAL A 150 -28.79 -23.01 25.15
CA VAL A 150 -28.23 -21.68 25.32
C VAL A 150 -26.87 -21.80 26.01
N THR A 151 -25.83 -21.25 25.41
CA THR A 151 -24.48 -21.20 25.96
C THR A 151 -24.22 -19.80 26.51
N LEU A 152 -23.88 -19.71 27.80
CA LEU A 152 -23.53 -18.47 28.48
C LEU A 152 -21.99 -18.33 28.59
N PRO A 153 -21.45 -17.11 28.69
CA PRO A 153 -20.01 -16.88 28.88
C PRO A 153 -19.51 -17.38 30.25
N THR A 154 -20.38 -17.43 31.25
CA THR A 154 -20.08 -17.89 32.61
C THR A 154 -21.25 -18.71 33.15
N ASP A 155 -21.05 -19.42 34.26
CA ASP A 155 -22.11 -20.18 34.95
C ASP A 155 -23.09 -19.27 35.74
N ARG A 156 -22.83 -17.95 35.76
CA ARG A 156 -23.61 -16.96 36.49
C ARG A 156 -24.74 -16.39 35.64
N ALA A 157 -25.91 -16.98 35.82
CA ALA A 157 -27.18 -16.44 35.39
C ALA A 157 -27.93 -15.90 36.62
N GLU A 158 -28.25 -14.61 36.62
CA GLU A 158 -29.05 -13.94 37.65
C GLU A 158 -30.50 -14.43 37.60
N SER A 159 -31.07 -14.49 36.40
CA SER A 159 -32.40 -15.06 36.18
C SER A 159 -32.57 -15.61 34.78
N TYR A 160 -33.38 -16.65 34.65
CA TYR A 160 -33.80 -17.21 33.38
C TYR A 160 -35.23 -17.74 33.50
N THR A 161 -36.00 -17.66 32.41
CA THR A 161 -37.39 -18.14 32.39
C THR A 161 -37.41 -19.67 32.57
N GLN A 162 -38.24 -20.19 33.48
CA GLN A 162 -38.37 -21.65 33.72
C GLN A 162 -39.54 -22.30 32.99
N THR A 163 -40.28 -21.52 32.22
CA THR A 163 -41.43 -21.93 31.42
C THR A 163 -41.16 -21.64 29.94
N PRO A 164 -41.53 -22.53 29.01
CA PRO A 164 -42.23 -23.80 29.22
C PRO A 164 -41.30 -24.88 29.83
N LYS A 165 -41.85 -25.82 30.61
CA LYS A 165 -41.08 -26.96 31.11
C LYS A 165 -41.02 -28.06 30.04
N PRO A 166 -39.94 -28.85 29.94
CA PRO A 166 -38.77 -28.90 30.84
C PRO A 166 -37.70 -27.83 30.53
N VAL A 167 -37.05 -27.31 31.58
CA VAL A 167 -35.86 -26.46 31.50
C VAL A 167 -34.80 -27.02 32.44
N ALA A 168 -33.57 -27.21 31.94
CA ALA A 168 -32.44 -27.70 32.71
C ALA A 168 -31.25 -26.76 32.55
N LYS A 169 -30.62 -26.36 33.66
CA LYS A 169 -29.35 -25.63 33.67
C LYS A 169 -28.23 -26.58 34.09
N ASN A 170 -27.16 -26.62 33.31
CA ASN A 170 -25.93 -27.35 33.61
C ASN A 170 -24.74 -26.42 33.36
N GLU A 171 -24.07 -25.99 34.44
CA GLU A 171 -22.95 -25.04 34.38
C GLU A 171 -23.28 -23.79 33.55
N GLN A 172 -22.62 -23.63 32.40
CA GLN A 172 -22.78 -22.51 31.46
C GLN A 172 -23.93 -22.71 30.47
N THR A 173 -24.57 -23.88 30.45
CA THR A 173 -25.55 -24.23 29.43
C THR A 173 -26.96 -24.30 30.02
N ILE A 174 -27.93 -23.67 29.35
CA ILE A 174 -29.36 -23.78 29.68
C ILE A 174 -30.09 -24.45 28.52
N THR A 175 -30.72 -25.59 28.78
CA THR A 175 -31.49 -26.36 27.81
C THR A 175 -32.98 -26.18 28.06
N TYR A 176 -33.69 -25.70 27.04
CA TYR A 176 -35.14 -25.58 26.97
C TYR A 176 -35.68 -26.72 26.08
N GLY A 177 -36.53 -27.56 26.64
CA GLY A 177 -37.06 -28.75 25.97
C GLY A 177 -36.27 -30.03 26.33
N PRO A 178 -36.54 -31.16 25.65
CA PRO A 178 -37.30 -31.25 24.41
C PRO A 178 -38.79 -30.91 24.56
N TYR A 179 -39.33 -30.21 23.57
CA TYR A 179 -40.77 -29.96 23.41
C TYR A 179 -41.29 -30.72 22.21
N GLU A 180 -42.49 -31.27 22.34
CA GLU A 180 -43.13 -32.09 21.30
C GLU A 180 -44.34 -31.40 20.67
N ASN A 181 -44.56 -31.67 19.39
CA ASN A 181 -45.74 -31.29 18.60
C ASN A 181 -46.12 -29.81 18.73
N VAL A 182 -45.16 -28.92 18.52
CA VAL A 182 -45.39 -27.47 18.58
C VAL A 182 -46.00 -26.98 17.27
N ALA A 183 -47.11 -26.26 17.38
CA ALA A 183 -47.84 -25.71 16.25
C ALA A 183 -47.04 -24.62 15.53
N ALA A 184 -47.37 -24.38 14.26
CA ALA A 184 -46.81 -23.30 13.47
C ALA A 184 -46.99 -21.93 14.16
N LEU A 185 -45.98 -21.06 14.04
CA LEU A 185 -45.95 -19.68 14.53
C LEU A 185 -46.23 -19.54 16.04
N THR A 186 -45.95 -20.57 16.84
CA THR A 186 -46.11 -20.54 18.30
C THR A 186 -45.03 -19.66 18.95
N ARG A 187 -45.45 -18.82 19.91
CA ARG A 187 -44.56 -17.94 20.68
C ARG A 187 -44.65 -18.23 22.17
N ASN A 188 -43.50 -18.26 22.82
CA ASN A 188 -43.32 -18.36 24.26
C ASN A 188 -42.04 -17.61 24.63
N GLU A 189 -42.18 -16.34 24.96
CA GLU A 189 -41.05 -15.45 25.22
C GLU A 189 -40.29 -15.88 26.49
N ILE A 190 -38.97 -15.98 26.35
CA ILE A 190 -38.04 -16.23 27.43
C ILE A 190 -37.07 -15.06 27.57
N SER A 191 -36.65 -14.83 28.80
CA SER A 191 -35.66 -13.81 29.15
C SER A 191 -34.51 -14.46 29.90
N LEU A 192 -33.29 -14.04 29.55
CA LEU A 192 -32.03 -14.52 30.10
C LEU A 192 -31.25 -13.32 30.62
N HIS A 193 -31.03 -13.25 31.93
CA HIS A 193 -30.23 -12.22 32.59
C HIS A 193 -28.99 -12.85 33.19
N TYR A 194 -27.81 -12.50 32.68
CA TYR A 194 -26.56 -13.20 32.99
C TYR A 194 -25.35 -12.27 32.98
N GLU A 195 -24.26 -12.71 33.60
CA GLU A 195 -22.98 -12.00 33.63
C GLU A 195 -22.23 -12.17 32.30
N ASN A 196 -21.94 -11.06 31.62
CA ASN A 196 -21.12 -11.05 30.41
C ASN A 196 -20.10 -9.90 30.45
N ASN A 197 -18.87 -10.23 30.80
CA ASN A 197 -17.74 -9.30 30.89
C ASN A 197 -16.82 -9.36 29.67
N ASN A 198 -17.19 -10.07 28.60
CA ASN A 198 -16.41 -10.06 27.37
C ASN A 198 -16.39 -8.64 26.75
N PRO A 199 -15.45 -8.33 25.84
CA PRO A 199 -15.38 -7.03 25.17
C PRO A 199 -16.66 -6.70 24.38
N PHE A 200 -17.34 -5.60 24.73
CA PHE A 200 -18.45 -5.05 23.94
C PHE A 200 -17.91 -3.89 23.12
N LEU A 201 -17.33 -4.20 21.96
CA LEU A 201 -16.83 -3.20 21.03
C LEU A 201 -17.76 -3.06 19.84
N THR A 202 -17.87 -1.86 19.31
CA THR A 202 -18.62 -1.59 18.09
C THR A 202 -17.91 -0.50 17.31
N VAL A 203 -17.74 -0.71 16.01
CA VAL A 203 -17.19 0.30 15.11
C VAL A 203 -18.36 1.06 14.50
N ASN A 204 -18.54 2.30 14.96
CA ASN A 204 -19.58 3.20 14.47
C ASN A 204 -19.36 3.54 12.99
N ASN A 205 -18.12 3.89 12.64
CA ASN A 205 -17.77 4.32 11.30
C ASN A 205 -16.37 3.81 10.93
N MET A 206 -16.28 3.14 9.79
CA MET A 206 -15.03 2.68 9.21
C MET A 206 -14.87 3.23 7.81
N LYS A 207 -13.72 3.84 7.54
CA LYS A 207 -13.31 4.21 6.17
C LYS A 207 -12.13 3.35 5.77
N ARG A 208 -12.32 2.48 4.78
CA ARG A 208 -11.26 1.67 4.19
C ARG A 208 -10.82 2.31 2.88
N TRP A 209 -9.58 2.77 2.83
CA TRP A 209 -8.94 3.37 1.67
C TRP A 209 -7.99 2.35 1.05
N ILE A 210 -8.22 1.99 -0.21
CA ILE A 210 -7.38 1.05 -0.97
C ILE A 210 -6.82 1.81 -2.15
N GLU A 211 -5.52 2.09 -2.15
CA GLU A 211 -4.83 2.78 -3.25
C GLU A 211 -3.95 1.81 -4.03
N VAL A 212 -4.27 1.64 -5.31
CA VAL A 212 -3.58 0.71 -6.20
C VAL A 212 -2.49 1.44 -6.97
N SER A 213 -1.23 1.03 -6.76
CA SER A 213 -0.09 1.51 -7.56
C SER A 213 0.41 0.43 -8.51
N HIS A 214 0.48 0.74 -9.80
CA HIS A 214 1.08 -0.16 -10.79
C HIS A 214 2.61 -0.19 -10.72
N TRP A 215 3.22 0.66 -9.89
CA TRP A 215 4.66 0.63 -9.60
C TRP A 215 5.07 -0.53 -8.68
N GLY A 216 4.15 -1.16 -7.93
CA GLY A 216 4.45 -2.43 -7.26
C GLY A 216 3.72 -2.74 -5.95
N ASN A 217 2.99 -1.80 -5.35
CA ASN A 217 2.29 -2.00 -4.09
C ASN A 217 0.83 -1.55 -4.15
N ILE A 218 0.03 -2.10 -3.24
CA ILE A 218 -1.29 -1.61 -2.93
C ILE A 218 -1.25 -1.16 -1.47
N ALA A 219 -1.57 0.10 -1.23
CA ALA A 219 -1.63 0.66 0.11
C ALA A 219 -3.06 0.58 0.63
N VAL A 220 -3.23 0.01 1.82
CA VAL A 220 -4.52 -0.04 2.52
C VAL A 220 -4.40 0.81 3.78
N GLU A 221 -5.31 1.75 3.95
CA GLU A 221 -5.43 2.56 5.17
C GLU A 221 -6.87 2.48 5.69
N GLU A 222 -7.03 2.13 6.96
CA GLU A 222 -8.32 2.01 7.62
C GLU A 222 -8.42 3.03 8.74
N THR A 223 -9.37 3.94 8.61
CA THR A 223 -9.75 4.87 9.66
C THR A 223 -10.94 4.29 10.43
N ILE A 224 -10.78 4.09 11.73
CA ILE A 224 -11.71 3.34 12.57
C ILE A 224 -12.16 4.21 13.75
N GLU A 225 -13.47 4.48 13.80
CA GLU A 225 -14.17 5.06 14.95
C GLU A 225 -14.84 3.94 15.74
N MET A 226 -14.28 3.61 16.90
CA MET A 226 -14.73 2.50 17.74
C MET A 226 -15.21 3.01 19.10
N TYR A 227 -16.21 2.37 19.68
CA TYR A 227 -16.66 2.65 21.05
C TYR A 227 -17.03 1.39 21.80
N HIS A 228 -17.05 1.49 23.13
CA HIS A 228 -17.51 0.41 23.99
C HIS A 228 -19.03 0.47 24.16
N SER A 229 -19.76 -0.50 23.58
CA SER A 229 -21.22 -0.54 23.52
C SER A 229 -21.90 -1.17 24.75
N GLY A 230 -21.12 -1.74 25.67
CA GLY A 230 -21.60 -2.28 26.94
C GLY A 230 -22.08 -1.23 27.96
N ALA A 231 -22.27 -1.66 29.21
CA ALA A 231 -22.83 -0.84 30.28
C ALA A 231 -21.94 0.38 30.56
N LYS A 232 -22.55 1.58 30.64
CA LYS A 232 -21.80 2.83 30.75
C LYS A 232 -21.09 2.94 32.09
N LEU A 233 -19.91 3.57 32.10
CA LEU A 233 -19.21 3.84 33.36
C LEU A 233 -19.99 4.86 34.19
N LYS A 234 -20.40 4.46 35.38
CA LYS A 234 -21.02 5.31 36.39
C LYS A 234 -19.96 5.86 37.35
N GLY A 235 -19.95 7.17 37.52
CA GLY A 235 -19.02 7.85 38.42
C GLY A 235 -17.62 8.05 37.82
N PRO A 236 -16.64 8.48 38.64
CA PRO A 236 -15.30 8.83 38.16
C PRO A 236 -14.47 7.59 37.85
N PHE A 237 -13.58 7.71 36.86
CA PHE A 237 -12.51 6.74 36.61
C PHE A 237 -11.34 6.98 37.57
N SER A 238 -10.95 5.95 38.31
CA SER A 238 -9.78 5.92 39.18
C SER A 238 -8.66 5.07 38.56
N ARG A 239 -7.58 5.73 38.13
CA ARG A 239 -6.39 5.03 37.61
C ARG A 239 -5.73 4.17 38.68
N PHE A 240 -5.73 4.63 39.93
CA PHE A 240 -5.17 3.89 41.05
C PHE A 240 -5.92 2.57 41.26
N ASP A 241 -7.25 2.61 41.30
CA ASP A 241 -8.05 1.39 41.47
C ASP A 241 -7.92 0.47 40.25
N PHE A 242 -7.84 1.02 39.05
CA PHE A 242 -7.62 0.26 37.81
C PHE A 242 -6.30 -0.52 37.83
N GLN A 243 -5.23 0.06 38.41
CA GLN A 243 -3.93 -0.58 38.49
C GLN A 243 -3.83 -1.57 39.65
N ARG A 244 -4.52 -1.30 40.78
CA ARG A 244 -4.54 -2.18 41.95
C ARG A 244 -5.40 -3.42 41.70
N GLN A 245 -6.49 -3.29 40.96
CA GLN A 245 -7.36 -4.40 40.61
C GLN A 245 -6.80 -5.15 39.40
N GLN A 246 -6.44 -6.42 39.58
CA GLN A 246 -6.02 -7.27 38.47
C GLN A 246 -7.17 -7.48 37.46
N ASN A 247 -8.41 -7.56 37.96
CA ASN A 247 -9.61 -7.81 37.16
C ASN A 247 -10.38 -6.51 36.91
N SER A 248 -10.19 -5.91 35.74
CA SER A 248 -11.07 -4.84 35.23
C SER A 248 -12.13 -5.51 34.38
N TYR A 249 -13.23 -5.96 35.01
CA TYR A 249 -14.17 -6.91 34.42
C TYR A 249 -14.67 -6.49 33.03
N SER A 250 -15.27 -5.31 32.91
CA SER A 250 -15.90 -4.83 31.67
C SER A 250 -15.00 -3.90 30.85
N ALA A 251 -13.71 -3.78 31.16
CA ALA A 251 -12.84 -2.81 30.49
C ALA A 251 -12.07 -3.47 29.34
N VAL A 252 -12.11 -2.87 28.16
CA VAL A 252 -11.31 -3.33 27.03
C VAL A 252 -9.92 -2.70 27.11
N LYS A 253 -8.91 -3.55 27.29
CA LYS A 253 -7.51 -3.13 27.41
C LYS A 253 -6.77 -3.27 26.09
N THR A 254 -6.97 -4.39 25.40
CA THR A 254 -6.37 -4.72 24.12
C THR A 254 -7.38 -5.48 23.28
N PHE A 255 -7.18 -5.46 21.97
CA PHE A 255 -7.89 -6.29 21.01
C PHE A 255 -6.93 -6.63 19.86
N LYS A 256 -7.27 -7.64 19.08
CA LYS A 256 -6.41 -8.18 18.04
C LYS A 256 -7.01 -7.95 16.66
N THR A 257 -6.18 -7.51 15.73
CA THR A 257 -6.52 -7.34 14.32
C THR A 257 -5.72 -8.34 13.51
N SER A 258 -6.30 -8.90 12.46
CA SER A 258 -5.62 -9.87 11.60
C SER A 258 -5.49 -9.30 10.21
N LEU A 259 -4.25 -9.04 9.79
CA LEU A 259 -3.93 -8.58 8.45
C LEU A 259 -3.52 -9.75 7.55
N PRO A 260 -3.60 -9.60 6.22
CA PRO A 260 -3.06 -10.59 5.30
C PRO A 260 -1.58 -10.88 5.56
N ALA A 261 -1.14 -12.13 5.36
CA ALA A 261 0.24 -12.56 5.59
C ALA A 261 1.31 -11.73 4.86
N ALA A 262 0.93 -11.06 3.76
CA ALA A 262 1.83 -10.24 2.97
C ALA A 262 1.88 -8.76 3.37
N ALA A 263 1.21 -8.39 4.47
CA ALA A 263 1.21 -7.03 5.00
C ALA A 263 2.63 -6.60 5.41
N LYS A 264 3.03 -5.40 4.96
CA LYS A 264 4.31 -4.75 5.24
C LYS A 264 4.08 -3.28 5.58
N ASP A 265 5.10 -2.64 6.13
CA ASP A 265 5.08 -1.20 6.46
C ASP A 265 3.86 -0.80 7.31
N ILE A 266 3.53 -1.64 8.29
CA ILE A 266 2.38 -1.44 9.16
C ILE A 266 2.62 -0.21 10.04
N TYR A 267 1.66 0.71 10.07
CA TYR A 267 1.65 1.83 10.99
C TYR A 267 0.32 1.95 11.71
N TYR A 268 0.39 2.32 12.98
CA TYR A 268 -0.75 2.52 13.87
C TYR A 268 -0.64 3.89 14.52
N ARG A 269 -1.59 4.77 14.19
CA ARG A 269 -1.61 6.17 14.64
C ARG A 269 -3.01 6.59 15.07
N ASP A 270 -3.10 7.64 15.86
CA ASP A 270 -4.36 8.34 16.15
C ASP A 270 -4.31 9.78 15.63
N GLU A 271 -5.31 10.60 15.95
CA GLU A 271 -5.38 12.00 15.49
C GLU A 271 -4.17 12.83 15.93
N ILE A 272 -3.57 12.49 17.07
CA ILE A 272 -2.47 13.26 17.67
C ILE A 272 -1.09 12.67 17.36
N GLY A 273 -1.01 11.55 16.65
CA GLY A 273 0.22 11.00 16.11
C GLY A 273 0.40 9.50 16.36
N ASN A 274 1.66 9.07 16.43
CA ASN A 274 1.97 7.65 16.56
C ASN A 274 1.53 7.08 17.91
N VAL A 275 1.05 5.83 17.92
CA VAL A 275 0.73 5.09 19.14
C VAL A 275 1.69 3.91 19.23
N SER A 276 2.63 3.96 20.18
CA SER A 276 3.67 2.93 20.34
C SER A 276 3.20 1.67 21.07
N THR A 277 1.97 1.64 21.58
CA THR A 277 1.39 0.52 22.31
C THR A 277 0.70 -0.47 21.35
N SER A 278 1.50 -1.11 20.50
CA SER A 278 1.05 -2.18 19.59
C SER A 278 2.13 -3.27 19.51
N SER A 279 1.71 -4.51 19.30
CA SER A 279 2.62 -5.64 19.08
C SER A 279 2.23 -6.38 17.81
N VAL A 280 3.19 -6.63 16.93
CA VAL A 280 2.98 -7.36 15.67
C VAL A 280 3.57 -8.75 15.80
N ARG A 281 2.80 -9.76 15.39
CA ARG A 281 3.22 -11.16 15.35
C ARG A 281 2.92 -11.73 13.97
N GLU A 282 3.99 -12.02 13.24
CA GLU A 282 3.90 -12.70 11.95
C GLU A 282 3.57 -14.19 12.17
N MET A 283 2.50 -14.66 11.55
CA MET A 283 2.12 -16.07 11.47
C MET A 283 2.25 -16.55 10.03
N HIS A 284 2.02 -17.85 9.79
CA HIS A 284 2.19 -18.43 8.46
C HIS A 284 1.10 -17.95 7.47
N ASP A 285 -0.11 -17.73 7.97
CA ASP A 285 -1.33 -17.44 7.22
C ASP A 285 -1.82 -15.99 7.37
N GLN A 286 -1.37 -15.29 8.40
CA GLN A 286 -1.76 -13.92 8.71
C GLN A 286 -0.68 -13.16 9.50
N VAL A 287 -0.83 -11.84 9.58
CA VAL A 287 -0.08 -11.00 10.51
C VAL A 287 -1.03 -10.53 11.60
N GLU A 288 -0.83 -11.00 12.83
CA GLU A 288 -1.64 -10.61 13.98
C GLU A 288 -1.08 -9.33 14.60
N ILE A 289 -1.94 -8.36 14.86
CA ILE A 289 -1.59 -7.10 15.52
C ILE A 289 -2.40 -7.00 16.80
N GLU A 290 -1.72 -7.03 17.94
CA GLU A 290 -2.33 -6.67 19.21
C GLU A 290 -2.29 -5.15 19.37
N ILE A 291 -3.48 -4.54 19.38
CA ILE A 291 -3.66 -3.10 19.52
C ILE A 291 -4.04 -2.78 20.96
N ARG A 292 -3.30 -1.84 21.55
CA ARG A 292 -3.65 -1.24 22.84
C ARG A 292 -3.93 0.25 22.66
N PRO A 293 -5.19 0.69 22.77
CA PRO A 293 -5.52 2.11 22.74
C PRO A 293 -4.82 2.90 23.84
N ARG A 294 -4.72 4.23 23.69
CA ARG A 294 -4.03 5.10 24.68
C ARG A 294 -4.63 5.01 26.09
N PHE A 295 -5.91 4.70 26.19
CA PHE A 295 -6.63 4.49 27.43
C PHE A 295 -7.54 3.27 27.32
N PRO A 296 -7.79 2.52 28.41
CA PRO A 296 -8.74 1.41 28.40
C PRO A 296 -10.13 1.94 28.10
N LEU A 297 -10.93 1.18 27.35
CA LEU A 297 -12.30 1.57 27.02
C LEU A 297 -13.26 0.98 28.04
N TYR A 298 -13.99 1.85 28.73
CA TYR A 298 -15.18 1.52 29.51
C TYR A 298 -16.43 1.88 28.71
N GLY A 299 -17.59 1.35 29.09
CA GLY A 299 -18.84 1.62 28.37
C GLY A 299 -19.13 3.10 28.15
N GLY A 300 -19.44 3.44 26.90
CA GLY A 300 -19.66 4.80 26.42
C GLY A 300 -18.39 5.55 25.99
N TRP A 301 -17.19 5.04 26.26
CA TRP A 301 -15.95 5.65 25.78
C TRP A 301 -15.70 5.24 24.33
N ASN A 302 -15.16 6.17 23.56
CA ASN A 302 -14.79 6.00 22.16
C ASN A 302 -13.30 6.21 21.93
N THR A 303 -12.77 5.58 20.90
CA THR A 303 -11.43 5.78 20.39
C THR A 303 -11.49 5.93 18.88
N TYR A 304 -10.54 6.71 18.37
CA TYR A 304 -10.32 6.88 16.94
C TYR A 304 -8.89 6.47 16.64
N TYR A 305 -8.69 5.69 15.59
CA TYR A 305 -7.35 5.37 15.12
C TYR A 305 -7.32 5.10 13.63
N VAL A 306 -6.11 5.14 13.09
CA VAL A 306 -5.79 4.80 11.71
C VAL A 306 -4.78 3.67 11.72
N LEU A 307 -5.12 2.58 11.03
CA LEU A 307 -4.25 1.44 10.79
C LEU A 307 -3.98 1.37 9.29
N GLY A 308 -2.70 1.41 8.88
CA GLY A 308 -2.35 1.29 7.48
C GLY A 308 -1.22 0.29 7.26
N TYR A 309 -1.21 -0.31 6.08
CA TYR A 309 -0.25 -1.32 5.65
C TYR A 309 -0.17 -1.38 4.13
N ASN A 310 0.96 -1.87 3.63
CA ASN A 310 1.18 -2.17 2.23
C ASN A 310 1.08 -3.67 1.98
N VAL A 311 0.55 -4.04 0.81
CA VAL A 311 0.66 -5.40 0.28
C VAL A 311 1.30 -5.37 -1.10
N PRO A 312 2.06 -6.41 -1.48
CA PRO A 312 2.62 -6.50 -2.83
C PRO A 312 1.51 -6.67 -3.87
N SER A 313 1.57 -5.90 -4.96
CA SER A 313 0.49 -5.89 -5.95
C SER A 313 0.29 -7.24 -6.65
N TYR A 314 1.36 -8.02 -6.87
CA TYR A 314 1.31 -9.29 -7.61
C TYR A 314 0.41 -10.37 -6.98
N GLN A 315 0.04 -10.25 -5.70
CA GLN A 315 -0.85 -11.22 -5.04
C GLN A 315 -2.33 -10.94 -5.27
N TYR A 316 -2.67 -9.67 -5.54
CA TYR A 316 -4.05 -9.19 -5.60
C TYR A 316 -4.41 -8.59 -6.96
N LEU A 317 -3.41 -8.28 -7.78
CA LEU A 317 -3.57 -7.66 -9.09
C LEU A 317 -3.12 -8.62 -10.20
N PHE A 318 -4.08 -9.08 -10.98
CA PHE A 318 -3.88 -9.99 -12.10
C PHE A 318 -3.96 -9.21 -13.41
N ASN A 319 -3.16 -9.57 -14.41
CA ASN A 319 -3.22 -8.91 -15.71
C ASN A 319 -3.11 -9.86 -16.89
N LYS A 320 -3.74 -9.47 -17.99
CA LYS A 320 -3.62 -10.11 -19.31
C LYS A 320 -3.56 -9.01 -20.37
N GLY A 321 -2.35 -8.73 -20.86
CA GLY A 321 -2.12 -7.59 -21.75
C GLY A 321 -2.33 -6.26 -21.00
N ASN A 322 -3.31 -5.47 -21.44
CA ASN A 322 -3.72 -4.19 -20.82
C ASN A 322 -4.98 -4.33 -19.95
N GLN A 323 -5.56 -5.53 -19.82
CA GLN A 323 -6.66 -5.80 -18.90
C GLN A 323 -6.11 -6.19 -17.54
N TYR A 324 -6.66 -5.59 -16.49
CA TYR A 324 -6.30 -5.81 -15.11
C TYR A 324 -7.54 -6.22 -14.32
N VAL A 325 -7.33 -7.13 -13.37
CA VAL A 325 -8.32 -7.57 -12.40
C VAL A 325 -7.72 -7.40 -11.01
N LEU A 326 -8.32 -6.53 -10.21
CA LEU A 326 -8.03 -6.40 -8.79
C LEU A 326 -8.98 -7.30 -8.01
N LYS A 327 -8.43 -8.24 -7.24
CA LYS A 327 -9.19 -9.10 -6.35
C LYS A 327 -8.70 -8.92 -4.92
N MET A 328 -9.55 -8.41 -4.04
CA MET A 328 -9.20 -8.16 -2.63
C MET A 328 -10.43 -8.31 -1.73
N ARG A 329 -10.21 -8.51 -0.43
CA ARG A 329 -11.27 -8.49 0.58
C ARG A 329 -11.94 -7.12 0.63
N LEU A 330 -13.26 -7.12 0.61
CA LEU A 330 -14.07 -5.90 0.73
C LEU A 330 -13.92 -5.26 2.11
N ILE A 331 -13.88 -6.10 3.15
CA ILE A 331 -13.71 -5.76 4.56
C ILE A 331 -12.76 -6.80 5.15
N ASP A 332 -11.86 -6.40 6.05
CA ASP A 332 -10.96 -7.31 6.78
C ASP A 332 -11.43 -7.53 8.21
N HIS A 333 -10.73 -8.44 8.87
CA HIS A 333 -10.81 -8.64 10.30
C HIS A 333 -10.21 -7.45 11.06
N VAL A 334 -11.05 -6.71 11.79
CA VAL A 334 -10.67 -5.61 12.68
C VAL A 334 -10.48 -6.13 14.11
N TYR A 335 -11.46 -6.90 14.62
CA TYR A 335 -11.42 -7.56 15.93
C TYR A 335 -12.37 -8.76 15.95
N ASP A 336 -12.16 -9.67 16.92
CA ASP A 336 -12.99 -10.86 17.07
C ASP A 336 -14.45 -10.45 17.35
N ASP A 337 -15.41 -11.13 16.70
CA ASP A 337 -16.84 -10.81 16.77
C ASP A 337 -17.19 -9.37 16.31
N GLN A 338 -16.50 -8.88 15.27
CA GLN A 338 -16.71 -7.50 14.80
C GLN A 338 -18.13 -7.15 14.40
N LEU A 339 -18.54 -5.94 14.80
CA LEU A 339 -19.70 -5.22 14.29
C LEU A 339 -19.26 -3.87 13.76
N LEU A 340 -19.40 -3.69 12.44
CA LEU A 340 -19.14 -2.43 11.76
C LEU A 340 -20.49 -1.85 11.30
N GLU A 341 -20.98 -0.83 11.99
CA GLU A 341 -22.32 -0.27 11.72
C GLU A 341 -22.38 0.42 10.35
N GLN A 342 -21.34 1.19 10.02
CA GLN A 342 -21.23 1.90 8.75
C GLN A 342 -19.80 1.75 8.21
N VAL A 343 -19.68 1.16 7.01
CA VAL A 343 -18.41 1.00 6.31
C VAL A 343 -18.47 1.76 4.99
N THR A 344 -17.44 2.58 4.74
CA THR A 344 -17.23 3.28 3.48
C THR A 344 -15.90 2.84 2.90
N ILE A 345 -15.95 2.22 1.73
CA ILE A 345 -14.77 1.68 1.05
C ILE A 345 -14.50 2.58 -0.14
N LYS A 346 -13.27 3.07 -0.23
CA LYS A 346 -12.78 3.91 -1.32
C LYS A 346 -11.64 3.20 -2.00
N ILE A 347 -11.84 2.83 -3.25
CA ILE A 347 -10.84 2.13 -4.06
C ILE A 347 -10.33 3.13 -5.09
N VAL A 348 -9.08 3.55 -4.91
CA VAL A 348 -8.38 4.50 -5.77
C VAL A 348 -7.58 3.72 -6.81
N LEU A 349 -7.99 3.85 -8.07
CA LEU A 349 -7.28 3.29 -9.20
C LEU A 349 -6.34 4.35 -9.79
N PRO A 350 -5.26 3.96 -10.48
CA PRO A 350 -4.34 4.92 -11.10
C PRO A 350 -5.01 5.80 -12.15
N GLU A 351 -4.31 6.86 -12.54
CA GLU A 351 -4.70 7.69 -13.67
C GLU A 351 -4.77 6.88 -14.98
N TYR A 352 -5.53 7.38 -15.96
CA TYR A 352 -5.69 6.76 -17.29
C TYR A 352 -6.33 5.37 -17.31
N VAL A 353 -6.96 4.95 -16.21
CA VAL A 353 -7.77 3.74 -16.16
C VAL A 353 -9.10 3.96 -16.89
N HIS A 354 -9.48 2.98 -17.71
CA HIS A 354 -10.72 2.97 -18.49
C HIS A 354 -11.53 1.70 -18.26
N ASN A 355 -12.81 1.69 -18.67
CA ASN A 355 -13.70 0.53 -18.63
C ASN A 355 -13.76 -0.16 -17.26
N ILE A 356 -14.07 0.61 -16.22
CA ILE A 356 -14.09 0.13 -14.83
C ILE A 356 -15.41 -0.61 -14.56
N GLU A 357 -15.32 -1.92 -14.37
CA GLU A 357 -16.43 -2.78 -13.97
C GLU A 357 -16.17 -3.31 -12.56
N PHE A 358 -17.15 -3.13 -11.67
CA PHE A 358 -17.08 -3.59 -10.29
C PHE A 358 -18.03 -4.76 -10.12
N TYR A 359 -17.49 -5.91 -9.71
CA TYR A 359 -18.22 -7.12 -9.41
C TYR A 359 -18.20 -7.33 -7.89
N PRO A 360 -19.32 -7.03 -7.19
CA PRO A 360 -19.44 -7.37 -5.77
C PRO A 360 -19.46 -8.89 -5.60
N SER A 361 -19.10 -9.37 -4.41
CA SER A 361 -19.29 -10.78 -4.08
C SER A 361 -20.77 -11.16 -4.23
N MET A 362 -21.02 -12.31 -4.87
CA MET A 362 -22.36 -12.73 -5.32
C MET A 362 -23.39 -12.95 -4.20
N HIS A 363 -22.99 -12.89 -2.94
CA HIS A 363 -23.83 -13.23 -1.78
C HIS A 363 -24.29 -12.02 -0.96
N ASP A 364 -23.84 -10.79 -1.26
CA ASP A 364 -24.14 -9.62 -0.42
C ASP A 364 -25.02 -8.60 -1.14
N THR A 365 -26.33 -8.64 -0.85
CA THR A 365 -27.35 -7.78 -1.49
C THR A 365 -27.38 -6.34 -0.96
N ASP A 366 -26.67 -6.05 0.13
CA ASP A 366 -26.79 -4.78 0.85
C ASP A 366 -25.66 -3.78 0.54
N ILE A 367 -24.82 -4.10 -0.45
CA ILE A 367 -23.75 -3.23 -0.92
C ILE A 367 -24.34 -2.13 -1.80
N LYS A 368 -24.17 -0.87 -1.39
CA LYS A 368 -24.59 0.30 -2.16
C LYS A 368 -23.38 0.96 -2.80
N ARG A 369 -23.35 1.00 -4.12
CA ARG A 369 -22.36 1.78 -4.88
C ARG A 369 -22.78 3.25 -4.93
N LEU A 370 -21.89 4.14 -4.50
CA LEU A 370 -22.08 5.57 -4.59
C LEU A 370 -21.49 6.12 -5.90
N ARG A 371 -21.70 7.41 -6.16
CA ARG A 371 -21.09 8.09 -7.30
C ARG A 371 -19.58 8.03 -7.18
N ASN A 372 -18.89 7.69 -8.28
CA ASN A 372 -17.43 7.72 -8.32
C ASN A 372 -16.92 9.14 -8.03
N GLU A 373 -15.83 9.21 -7.27
CA GLU A 373 -15.13 10.45 -6.93
C GLU A 373 -13.82 10.55 -7.74
N LYS A 374 -13.11 11.67 -7.60
CA LYS A 374 -11.75 11.86 -8.10
C LYS A 374 -10.82 12.21 -6.95
N HIS A 375 -9.64 11.63 -6.95
CA HIS A 375 -8.58 11.91 -5.99
C HIS A 375 -7.34 12.45 -6.71
N TYR A 376 -6.67 13.42 -6.10
CA TYR A 376 -5.45 14.02 -6.63
C TYR A 376 -4.35 13.81 -5.61
N THR A 377 -3.30 13.10 -5.99
CA THR A 377 -2.08 12.90 -5.20
C THR A 377 -0.85 13.43 -5.96
N TYR A 378 0.34 13.01 -5.54
CA TYR A 378 1.59 13.39 -6.17
C TYR A 378 1.67 12.91 -7.62
N LEU A 379 2.19 13.78 -8.49
CA LEU A 379 2.41 13.52 -9.92
C LEU A 379 1.15 13.23 -10.75
N ASP A 380 -0.04 13.49 -10.20
CA ASP A 380 -1.30 13.36 -10.92
C ASP A 380 -1.61 14.61 -11.76
N THR A 381 -2.20 14.43 -12.96
CA THR A 381 -2.60 15.52 -13.86
C THR A 381 -4.11 15.64 -14.04
N ILE A 382 -4.81 14.52 -14.22
CA ILE A 382 -6.25 14.47 -14.54
C ILE A 382 -7.07 14.05 -13.29
N GLY A 383 -6.41 13.38 -12.36
CA GLY A 383 -6.96 12.82 -11.13
C GLY A 383 -7.28 11.34 -11.27
N ARG A 384 -7.02 10.60 -10.20
CA ARG A 384 -7.30 9.18 -10.03
C ARG A 384 -8.79 8.93 -9.84
N PRO A 385 -9.41 8.00 -10.58
CA PRO A 385 -10.81 7.62 -10.35
C PRO A 385 -10.94 6.82 -9.06
N VAL A 386 -11.93 7.19 -8.23
CA VAL A 386 -12.22 6.53 -6.97
C VAL A 386 -13.60 5.88 -7.01
N ILE A 387 -13.64 4.57 -6.78
CA ILE A 387 -14.89 3.83 -6.61
C ILE A 387 -15.27 3.90 -5.13
N VAL A 388 -16.47 4.40 -4.86
CA VAL A 388 -16.98 4.54 -3.49
C VAL A 388 -18.12 3.56 -3.27
N ILE A 389 -17.96 2.72 -2.25
CA ILE A 389 -18.90 1.68 -1.88
C ILE A 389 -19.26 1.88 -0.42
N THR A 390 -20.53 1.70 -0.07
CA THR A 390 -20.96 1.70 1.32
C THR A 390 -21.75 0.46 1.67
N LYS A 391 -21.50 -0.08 2.87
CA LYS A 391 -22.22 -1.19 3.47
C LYS A 391 -22.57 -0.82 4.90
N ARG A 392 -23.76 -1.25 5.35
CA ARG A 392 -24.19 -1.16 6.74
C ARG A 392 -24.13 -2.51 7.40
N ASN A 393 -23.93 -2.52 8.72
CA ASN A 393 -23.95 -3.72 9.56
C ASN A 393 -23.06 -4.84 9.01
N ALA A 394 -21.79 -4.53 8.73
CA ALA A 394 -20.84 -5.55 8.32
C ALA A 394 -20.35 -6.34 9.54
N LEU A 395 -20.21 -7.64 9.33
CA LEU A 395 -19.89 -8.65 10.34
C LEU A 395 -18.73 -9.50 9.82
N PHE A 396 -18.20 -10.38 10.67
CA PHE A 396 -17.16 -11.32 10.27
C PHE A 396 -17.57 -12.19 9.06
N GLN A 397 -18.82 -12.66 9.01
CA GLN A 397 -19.36 -13.48 7.91
C GLN A 397 -19.40 -12.74 6.55
N HIS A 398 -19.30 -11.41 6.56
CA HIS A 398 -19.29 -10.58 5.35
C HIS A 398 -17.87 -10.35 4.78
N ILE A 399 -16.83 -10.96 5.35
CA ILE A 399 -15.47 -10.91 4.81
C ILE A 399 -15.42 -11.73 3.52
N GLN A 400 -15.53 -11.06 2.39
CA GLN A 400 -15.55 -11.68 1.06
C GLN A 400 -14.72 -10.84 0.08
N ASP A 401 -14.20 -11.49 -0.95
CA ASP A 401 -13.44 -10.82 -2.00
C ASP A 401 -14.37 -10.11 -2.99
N PHE A 402 -13.97 -8.94 -3.44
CA PHE A 402 -14.55 -8.27 -4.60
C PHE A 402 -13.60 -8.36 -5.79
N GLU A 403 -14.13 -8.17 -7.00
CA GLU A 403 -13.33 -8.10 -8.23
C GLU A 403 -13.60 -6.78 -8.96
N ILE A 404 -12.54 -6.06 -9.35
CA ILE A 404 -12.63 -4.90 -10.24
C ILE A 404 -11.86 -5.19 -11.51
N HIS A 405 -12.55 -5.08 -12.63
CA HIS A 405 -11.99 -5.22 -13.95
C HIS A 405 -11.79 -3.83 -14.54
N TYR A 406 -10.61 -3.58 -15.09
CA TYR A 406 -10.32 -2.31 -15.75
C TYR A 406 -9.23 -2.45 -16.81
N THR A 407 -9.16 -1.50 -17.73
CA THR A 407 -8.13 -1.44 -18.76
C THR A 407 -7.16 -0.31 -18.47
N PHE A 408 -5.86 -0.60 -18.55
CA PHE A 408 -4.79 0.36 -18.35
C PHE A 408 -3.64 0.12 -19.35
N ASP A 409 -3.28 1.16 -20.08
CA ASP A 409 -2.20 1.11 -21.06
C ASP A 409 -0.85 1.29 -20.38
N LYS A 410 0.01 0.27 -20.43
CA LYS A 410 1.32 0.27 -19.74
C LYS A 410 2.23 1.44 -20.12
N ILE A 411 2.08 1.98 -21.33
CA ILE A 411 2.85 3.15 -21.79
C ILE A 411 2.57 4.37 -20.91
N MET A 412 1.35 4.48 -20.34
CA MET A 412 0.97 5.59 -19.47
C MET A 412 1.74 5.62 -18.15
N LEU A 413 2.40 4.53 -17.74
CA LEU A 413 3.32 4.56 -16.59
C LEU A 413 4.50 5.52 -16.82
N LEU A 414 4.91 5.73 -18.07
CA LEU A 414 5.98 6.66 -18.39
C LEU A 414 5.53 8.13 -18.24
N HIS A 415 4.24 8.41 -18.10
CA HIS A 415 3.73 9.76 -17.94
C HIS A 415 4.29 10.44 -16.68
N GLU A 416 4.26 9.75 -15.54
CA GLU A 416 4.70 10.29 -14.25
C GLU A 416 6.21 10.69 -14.28
N PRO A 417 7.16 9.83 -14.72
CA PRO A 417 8.56 10.24 -14.89
C PRO A 417 8.75 11.36 -15.92
N MET A 418 8.02 11.32 -17.04
CA MET A 418 8.14 12.35 -18.08
C MET A 418 7.69 13.72 -17.57
N LEU A 419 6.70 13.78 -16.68
CA LEU A 419 6.27 15.03 -16.04
C LEU A 419 7.42 15.69 -15.26
N ILE A 420 8.19 14.91 -14.51
CA ILE A 420 9.37 15.39 -13.78
C ILE A 420 10.45 15.86 -14.77
N ILE A 421 10.74 15.04 -15.80
CA ILE A 421 11.75 15.35 -16.82
C ILE A 421 11.42 16.67 -17.54
N PHE A 422 10.18 16.84 -17.99
CA PHE A 422 9.77 18.06 -18.69
C PHE A 422 9.76 19.28 -17.77
N SER A 423 9.40 19.12 -16.50
CA SER A 423 9.45 20.20 -15.51
C SER A 423 10.89 20.68 -15.29
N LEU A 424 11.83 19.76 -15.09
CA LEU A 424 13.26 20.09 -14.95
C LEU A 424 13.86 20.64 -16.24
N PHE A 425 13.53 20.05 -17.40
CA PHE A 425 13.96 20.55 -18.71
C PHE A 425 13.47 21.97 -18.96
N GLY A 426 12.20 22.27 -18.65
CA GLY A 426 11.64 23.61 -18.73
C GLY A 426 12.40 24.62 -17.87
N LEU A 427 12.79 24.23 -16.65
CA LEU A 427 13.64 25.06 -15.77
C LEU A 427 15.01 25.34 -16.40
N PHE A 428 15.69 24.32 -16.96
CA PHE A 428 16.97 24.52 -17.63
C PHE A 428 16.85 25.39 -18.88
N CYS A 429 15.82 25.18 -19.70
CA CYS A 429 15.54 26.04 -20.86
C CYS A 429 15.29 27.49 -20.43
N PHE A 430 14.54 27.71 -19.36
CA PHE A 430 14.31 29.04 -18.80
C PHE A 430 15.61 29.71 -18.37
N VAL A 431 16.49 29.00 -17.66
CA VAL A 431 17.82 29.51 -17.27
C VAL A 431 18.70 29.81 -18.49
N ILE A 432 18.68 28.94 -19.52
CA ILE A 432 19.41 29.18 -20.77
C ILE A 432 18.90 30.45 -21.45
N ILE A 433 17.59 30.64 -21.55
CA ILE A 433 17.00 31.83 -22.15
C ILE A 433 17.40 33.07 -21.35
N LEU A 434 17.25 33.06 -20.02
CA LEU A 434 17.64 34.18 -19.15
C LEU A 434 19.12 34.55 -19.33
N ASN A 435 20.02 33.58 -19.40
CA ASN A 435 21.45 33.83 -19.62
C ASN A 435 21.80 34.31 -21.03
N ARG A 436 20.88 34.16 -22.00
CA ARG A 436 21.06 34.65 -23.38
C ARG A 436 20.43 36.01 -23.60
N LEU A 437 19.51 36.43 -22.74
CA LEU A 437 18.90 37.76 -22.79
C LEU A 437 19.82 38.77 -22.11
N ASN A 438 20.38 39.67 -22.90
CA ASN A 438 21.12 40.81 -22.36
C ASN A 438 20.14 41.92 -22.01
N PHE A 439 19.88 42.13 -20.73
CA PHE A 439 19.06 43.24 -20.22
C PHE A 439 19.89 44.46 -19.82
N SER A 440 21.13 44.59 -20.29
CA SER A 440 21.96 45.77 -19.99
C SER A 440 21.40 47.02 -20.64
N ILE A 441 21.25 48.08 -19.84
CA ILE A 441 20.76 49.39 -20.28
C ILE A 441 21.90 50.19 -20.95
N ASN A 442 23.13 50.02 -20.47
CA ASN A 442 24.33 50.66 -21.04
C ASN A 442 25.26 49.59 -21.61
N HIS A 443 25.70 49.76 -22.85
CA HIS A 443 26.65 48.86 -23.49
C HIS A 443 28.08 49.22 -23.06
N GLU A 444 28.65 48.49 -22.11
CA GLU A 444 30.03 48.71 -21.66
C GLU A 444 31.03 47.97 -22.56
N GLU A 445 31.51 48.66 -23.61
CA GLU A 445 32.48 48.15 -24.59
C GLU A 445 33.76 47.56 -23.94
N ASN A 446 34.22 48.14 -22.83
CA ASN A 446 35.40 47.68 -22.09
C ASN A 446 35.27 46.26 -21.52
N ASN A 447 34.07 45.85 -21.12
CA ASN A 447 33.85 44.51 -20.57
C ASN A 447 33.81 43.44 -21.68
N GLU A 448 33.28 43.78 -22.86
CA GLU A 448 33.33 42.89 -24.02
C GLU A 448 34.76 42.65 -24.51
N ILE A 449 35.58 43.71 -24.56
CA ILE A 449 37.00 43.63 -24.89
C ILE A 449 37.71 42.68 -23.92
N ARG A 450 37.47 42.80 -22.60
CA ARG A 450 38.01 41.88 -21.59
C ARG A 450 37.59 40.43 -21.79
N ILE A 451 36.32 40.17 -22.12
CA ILE A 451 35.80 38.81 -22.36
C ILE A 451 36.45 38.22 -23.63
N ARG A 452 36.61 39.03 -24.68
CA ARG A 452 37.26 38.60 -25.93
C ARG A 452 38.74 38.27 -25.73
N ILE A 453 39.46 39.10 -24.96
CA ILE A 453 40.86 38.85 -24.55
C ILE A 453 40.96 37.52 -23.80
N LYS A 454 40.10 37.28 -22.79
CA LYS A 454 40.06 36.00 -22.06
C LYS A 454 39.74 34.81 -22.98
N GLY A 455 38.82 34.97 -23.92
CA GLY A 455 38.47 33.93 -24.89
C GLY A 455 39.67 33.51 -25.76
N ILE A 456 40.40 34.49 -26.29
CA ILE A 456 41.60 34.25 -27.09
C ILE A 456 42.73 33.65 -26.24
N TRP A 457 42.91 34.12 -25.00
CA TRP A 457 43.91 33.58 -24.07
C TRP A 457 43.64 32.11 -23.71
N ASN A 458 42.37 31.75 -23.49
CA ASN A 458 41.98 30.35 -23.27
C ASN A 458 42.28 29.47 -24.49
N GLN A 459 42.05 29.97 -25.71
CA GLN A 459 42.43 29.26 -26.93
C GLN A 459 43.96 29.09 -27.04
N LEU A 460 44.73 30.12 -26.70
CA LEU A 460 46.21 30.05 -26.63
C LEU A 460 46.66 28.94 -25.66
N MET A 461 46.05 28.88 -24.47
CA MET A 461 46.35 27.86 -23.46
C MET A 461 46.04 26.45 -23.96
N GLU A 462 44.87 26.23 -24.58
CA GLU A 462 44.48 24.92 -25.14
C GLU A 462 45.47 24.46 -26.22
N HIS A 463 45.88 25.37 -27.12
CA HIS A 463 46.86 25.08 -28.15
C HIS A 463 48.28 24.87 -27.59
N ASN A 464 48.65 25.56 -26.51
CA ASN A 464 49.91 25.32 -25.81
C ASN A 464 49.97 23.91 -25.19
N ILE A 465 48.88 23.39 -24.64
CA ILE A 465 48.83 22.01 -24.13
C ILE A 465 49.13 21.01 -25.26
N LYS A 466 48.49 21.20 -26.42
CA LYS A 466 48.74 20.37 -27.62
C LYS A 466 50.21 20.44 -28.06
N ARG A 467 50.79 21.64 -28.07
CA ARG A 467 52.20 21.90 -28.39
C ARG A 467 53.17 21.16 -27.47
N THR A 468 52.96 21.24 -26.16
CA THR A 468 53.79 20.53 -25.16
C THR A 468 53.71 19.01 -25.37
N SER A 469 52.51 18.48 -25.64
CA SER A 469 52.32 17.06 -25.98
C SER A 469 53.09 16.65 -27.23
N PHE A 470 53.16 17.49 -28.26
CA PHE A 470 53.95 17.18 -29.46
C PHE A 470 55.45 17.19 -29.20
N TYR A 471 55.97 18.12 -28.39
CA TYR A 471 57.38 18.08 -27.99
C TYR A 471 57.72 16.85 -27.15
N GLN A 472 56.83 16.40 -26.25
CA GLN A 472 57.00 15.16 -25.49
C GLN A 472 57.04 13.93 -26.40
N LYS A 473 56.09 13.81 -27.35
CA LYS A 473 56.08 12.71 -28.32
C LYS A 473 57.32 12.71 -29.20
N LEU A 474 57.81 13.88 -29.59
CA LEU A 474 59.06 13.99 -30.36
C LEU A 474 60.27 13.50 -29.54
N ASP A 475 60.30 13.79 -28.23
CA ASP A 475 61.34 13.27 -27.32
C ASP A 475 61.25 11.75 -27.13
N GLU A 476 60.04 11.17 -27.02
CA GLU A 476 59.82 9.72 -26.98
C GLU A 476 60.31 9.03 -28.26
N VAL A 477 60.00 9.61 -29.42
CA VAL A 477 60.47 9.14 -30.73
C VAL A 477 61.99 9.20 -30.82
N LEU A 478 62.60 10.27 -30.29
CA LEU A 478 64.05 10.44 -30.24
C LEU A 478 64.72 9.40 -29.33
N ASN A 479 64.14 9.10 -28.16
CA ASN A 479 64.65 8.07 -27.25
C ASN A 479 64.50 6.66 -27.84
N THR A 480 63.38 6.37 -28.52
CA THR A 480 63.15 5.10 -29.22
C THR A 480 64.12 4.92 -30.39
N PHE A 481 64.46 6.00 -31.09
CA PHE A 481 65.45 5.96 -32.16
C PHE A 481 66.86 5.64 -31.64
N LYS A 482 67.25 6.12 -30.45
CA LYS A 482 68.53 5.76 -29.81
C LYS A 482 68.63 4.26 -29.51
N THR A 483 67.53 3.60 -29.16
CA THR A 483 67.53 2.17 -28.83
C THR A 483 67.40 1.28 -30.07
N ASN A 484 66.43 1.58 -30.95
CA ASN A 484 66.06 0.69 -32.05
C ASN A 484 66.85 0.98 -33.33
N LYS A 485 67.44 2.18 -33.46
CA LYS A 485 68.22 2.66 -34.62
C LYS A 485 67.48 2.61 -35.97
N ASP A 486 66.15 2.52 -35.97
CA ASP A 486 65.33 2.55 -37.18
C ASP A 486 65.16 3.99 -37.69
N LEU A 487 65.95 4.33 -38.71
CA LEU A 487 65.96 5.67 -39.31
C LEU A 487 64.68 5.97 -40.11
N LYS A 488 64.02 4.96 -40.67
CA LYS A 488 62.86 5.16 -41.54
C LYS A 488 61.65 5.58 -40.71
N ILE A 489 61.35 4.83 -39.65
CA ILE A 489 60.24 5.12 -38.74
C ILE A 489 60.47 6.45 -38.01
N TYR A 490 61.70 6.70 -37.56
CA TYR A 490 62.07 7.97 -36.90
C TYR A 490 61.80 9.18 -37.79
N ASN A 491 62.26 9.17 -39.06
CA ASN A 491 62.08 10.29 -39.98
C ASN A 491 60.62 10.54 -40.32
N GLU A 492 59.81 9.49 -40.45
CA GLU A 492 58.38 9.61 -40.72
C GLU A 492 57.64 10.27 -39.53
N GLN A 493 57.87 9.77 -38.31
CA GLN A 493 57.23 10.31 -37.11
C GLN A 493 57.72 11.71 -36.76
N ARG A 494 59.02 11.97 -36.91
CA ARG A 494 59.60 13.31 -36.73
C ARG A 494 58.97 14.32 -37.69
N LYS A 495 58.90 14.00 -38.99
CA LYS A 495 58.31 14.89 -40.00
C LYS A 495 56.84 15.19 -39.69
N LYS A 496 56.08 14.19 -39.22
CA LYS A 496 54.69 14.37 -38.81
C LYS A 496 54.57 15.39 -37.67
N PHE A 497 55.32 15.21 -36.58
CA PHE A 497 55.24 16.15 -35.44
C PHE A 497 55.79 17.54 -35.76
N GLU A 498 56.79 17.67 -36.64
CA GLU A 498 57.25 18.97 -37.14
C GLU A 498 56.17 19.70 -37.95
N ILE A 499 55.36 18.99 -38.74
CA ILE A 499 54.21 19.58 -39.44
C ILE A 499 53.14 20.04 -38.45
N ASP A 500 52.83 19.24 -37.43
CA ASP A 500 51.83 19.59 -36.42
C ASP A 500 52.26 20.81 -35.59
N LEU A 501 53.55 20.92 -35.23
CA LEU A 501 54.12 22.10 -34.56
C LEU A 501 54.07 23.36 -35.44
N LYS A 502 54.30 23.23 -36.75
CA LYS A 502 54.12 24.34 -37.70
C LYS A 502 52.66 24.79 -37.81
N ARG A 503 51.71 23.86 -37.78
CA ARG A 503 50.27 24.20 -37.77
C ARG A 503 49.90 24.99 -36.52
N ILE A 504 50.40 24.58 -35.35
CA ILE A 504 50.19 25.31 -34.09
C ILE A 504 50.78 26.72 -34.16
N GLU A 505 51.98 26.88 -34.72
CA GLU A 505 52.60 28.19 -34.90
C GLU A 505 51.74 29.13 -35.76
N GLN A 506 51.18 28.62 -36.86
CA GLN A 506 50.23 29.38 -37.67
C GLN A 506 48.98 29.77 -36.87
N THR A 507 48.47 28.88 -36.02
CA THR A 507 47.35 29.21 -35.12
C THR A 507 47.73 30.32 -34.15
N PHE A 508 48.92 30.29 -33.54
CA PHE A 508 49.37 31.37 -32.66
C PHE A 508 49.52 32.71 -33.38
N ASN A 509 50.03 32.70 -34.61
CA ASN A 509 50.10 33.92 -35.44
C ASN A 509 48.70 34.49 -35.70
N ASN A 510 47.71 33.63 -35.97
CA ASN A 510 46.33 34.05 -36.16
C ASN A 510 45.68 34.58 -34.86
N LEU A 511 46.01 34.02 -33.70
CA LEU A 511 45.50 34.52 -32.41
C LEU A 511 46.14 35.87 -32.05
N GLN A 512 47.44 36.02 -32.30
CA GLN A 512 48.17 37.26 -32.09
C GLN A 512 47.63 38.40 -32.97
N THR A 513 47.38 38.14 -34.26
CA THR A 513 46.84 39.17 -35.16
C THR A 513 45.42 39.58 -34.78
N LYS A 514 44.58 38.63 -34.36
CA LYS A 514 43.23 38.91 -33.88
C LYS A 514 43.21 39.79 -32.64
N ILE A 515 44.04 39.49 -31.64
CA ILE A 515 44.03 40.23 -30.37
C ILE A 515 44.71 41.60 -30.47
N LYS A 516 45.57 41.83 -31.46
CA LYS A 516 46.29 43.11 -31.63
C LYS A 516 45.38 44.32 -31.76
N ALA A 517 44.17 44.13 -32.32
CA ALA A 517 43.17 45.19 -32.42
C ALA A 517 42.50 45.52 -31.06
N ASP A 518 42.44 44.54 -30.15
CA ASP A 518 41.72 44.64 -28.87
C ASP A 518 42.65 44.94 -27.68
N SER A 519 43.90 44.45 -27.71
CA SER A 519 44.93 44.68 -26.69
C SER A 519 46.33 44.51 -27.26
N VAL A 520 47.07 45.62 -27.34
CA VAL A 520 48.47 45.61 -27.76
C VAL A 520 49.35 44.86 -26.76
N GLU A 521 49.11 45.07 -25.46
CA GLU A 521 49.87 44.42 -24.37
C GLU A 521 49.75 42.89 -24.42
N THR A 522 48.54 42.35 -24.61
CA THR A 522 48.33 40.91 -24.69
C THR A 522 48.91 40.34 -26.00
N ALA A 523 48.86 41.09 -27.10
CA ALA A 523 49.49 40.69 -28.36
C ALA A 523 51.03 40.60 -28.25
N GLU A 524 51.65 41.50 -27.50
CA GLU A 524 53.09 41.47 -27.20
C GLU A 524 53.46 40.25 -26.36
N LYS A 525 52.63 39.87 -25.38
CA LYS A 525 52.84 38.64 -24.59
C LYS A 525 52.73 37.37 -25.42
N ILE A 526 51.80 37.32 -26.37
CA ILE A 526 51.75 36.21 -27.33
C ILE A 526 53.00 36.21 -28.22
N ALA A 527 53.51 37.38 -28.62
CA ALA A 527 54.76 37.49 -29.37
C ALA A 527 55.95 36.92 -28.57
N GLU A 528 56.06 37.28 -27.29
CA GLU A 528 57.08 36.78 -26.37
C GLU A 528 57.01 35.25 -26.25
N PHE A 529 55.80 34.71 -26.09
CA PHE A 529 55.56 33.25 -26.08
C PHE A 529 56.01 32.58 -27.38
N GLN A 530 55.71 33.17 -28.54
CA GLN A 530 56.09 32.61 -29.85
C GLN A 530 57.60 32.62 -30.08
N GLN A 531 58.30 33.65 -29.61
CA GLN A 531 59.76 33.70 -29.67
C GLN A 531 60.39 32.55 -28.86
N LEU A 532 59.86 32.29 -27.66
CA LEU A 532 60.28 31.16 -26.83
C LEU A 532 59.94 29.81 -27.47
N ASP A 533 58.80 29.65 -28.15
CA ASP A 533 58.50 28.43 -28.93
C ASP A 533 59.50 28.22 -30.08
N ALA A 534 59.83 29.29 -30.81
CA ALA A 534 60.80 29.22 -31.90
C ALA A 534 62.20 28.85 -31.39
N GLU A 535 62.59 29.34 -30.21
CA GLU A 535 63.84 28.94 -29.54
C GLU A 535 63.82 27.46 -29.14
N GLN A 536 62.74 26.98 -28.52
CA GLN A 536 62.58 25.57 -28.16
C GLN A 536 62.67 24.69 -29.40
N ARG A 537 62.01 25.06 -30.50
CA ARG A 537 62.04 24.31 -31.76
C ARG A 537 63.44 24.20 -32.34
N LYS A 538 64.23 25.28 -32.31
CA LYS A 538 65.64 25.25 -32.76
C LYS A 538 66.47 24.30 -31.90
N ILE A 539 66.29 24.32 -30.58
CA ILE A 539 67.00 23.42 -29.66
C ILE A 539 66.57 21.96 -29.89
N THR A 540 65.28 21.70 -30.10
CA THR A 540 64.78 20.36 -30.44
C THR A 540 65.35 19.85 -31.76
N GLN A 541 65.45 20.71 -32.79
CA GLN A 541 66.09 20.34 -34.06
C GLN A 541 67.58 20.01 -33.89
N LEU A 542 68.29 20.75 -33.03
CA LEU A 542 69.68 20.48 -32.70
C LEU A 542 69.83 19.12 -31.97
N LEU A 543 68.93 18.82 -31.01
CA LEU A 543 68.88 17.51 -30.33
C LEU A 543 68.65 16.36 -31.31
N CYS A 544 67.70 16.51 -32.25
CA CYS A 544 67.46 15.54 -33.31
C CYS A 544 68.72 15.30 -34.15
N GLY A 545 69.37 16.38 -34.62
CA GLY A 545 70.58 16.30 -35.44
C GLY A 545 71.78 15.70 -34.71
N ASN A 546 71.95 16.00 -33.42
CA ASN A 546 72.99 15.40 -32.58
C ASN A 546 72.75 13.90 -32.36
N THR A 547 71.49 13.50 -32.17
CA THR A 547 71.10 12.09 -32.02
C THR A 547 71.34 11.30 -33.30
N GLU A 548 71.03 11.87 -34.47
CA GLU A 548 71.35 11.26 -35.77
C GLU A 548 72.87 11.09 -35.96
N LYS A 549 73.68 12.08 -35.57
CA LYS A 549 75.15 11.98 -35.60
C LYS A 549 75.67 10.90 -34.64
N LEU A 550 75.06 10.73 -33.47
CA LEU A 550 75.41 9.68 -32.52
C LEU A 550 75.12 8.29 -33.09
N VAL A 551 73.91 8.07 -33.63
CA VAL A 551 73.52 6.76 -34.21
C VAL A 551 74.40 6.41 -35.42
N ASN A 552 74.77 7.41 -36.23
CA ASN A 552 75.70 7.26 -37.36
C ASN A 552 77.19 7.19 -36.96
N GLY A 553 77.52 7.13 -35.66
CA GLY A 553 78.88 6.98 -35.16
C GLY A 553 79.79 8.20 -35.32
N LYS A 554 79.24 9.37 -35.68
CA LYS A 554 79.99 10.62 -35.94
C LYS A 554 80.32 11.42 -34.67
N ILE A 555 79.73 11.08 -33.52
CA ILE A 555 79.96 11.73 -32.21
C ILE A 555 80.17 10.64 -31.15
N LYS A 556 81.12 10.85 -30.22
CA LYS A 556 81.35 9.96 -29.07
C LYS A 556 80.19 10.05 -28.06
N LYS A 557 79.77 8.92 -27.49
CA LYS A 557 78.66 8.82 -26.52
C LYS A 557 78.74 9.83 -25.37
N GLN A 558 79.94 10.03 -24.80
CA GLN A 558 80.15 10.95 -23.68
C GLN A 558 79.91 12.42 -24.08
N ALA A 559 80.47 12.86 -25.21
CA ALA A 559 80.27 14.21 -25.72
C ALA A 559 78.81 14.50 -26.07
N HIS A 560 78.08 13.51 -26.60
CA HIS A 560 76.64 13.63 -26.85
C HIS A 560 75.84 13.75 -25.55
N GLY A 561 76.19 12.98 -24.51
CA GLY A 561 75.50 13.02 -23.21
C GLY A 561 75.59 14.39 -22.55
N ASP A 562 76.79 14.99 -22.53
CA ASP A 562 77.02 16.31 -21.94
C ASP A 562 76.28 17.42 -22.72
N GLU A 563 76.31 17.37 -24.05
CA GLU A 563 75.62 18.34 -24.90
C GLU A 563 74.09 18.20 -24.82
N GLU A 564 73.58 16.97 -24.79
CA GLU A 564 72.14 16.69 -24.62
C GLU A 564 71.63 17.21 -23.27
N GLN A 565 72.38 17.00 -22.18
CA GLN A 565 72.02 17.50 -20.86
C GLN A 565 71.92 19.02 -20.85
N ASN A 566 72.89 19.71 -21.46
CA ASN A 566 72.89 21.17 -21.57
C ASN A 566 71.68 21.69 -22.38
N LEU A 567 71.33 21.04 -23.49
CA LEU A 567 70.17 21.42 -24.30
C LEU A 567 68.84 21.15 -23.58
N ARG A 568 68.74 20.07 -22.81
CA ARG A 568 67.55 19.76 -22.00
C ARG A 568 67.34 20.76 -20.85
N VAL A 569 68.41 21.26 -20.24
CA VAL A 569 68.33 22.36 -19.26
C VAL A 569 67.73 23.62 -19.89
N LYS A 570 68.22 24.01 -21.08
CA LYS A 570 67.66 25.16 -21.82
C LYS A 570 66.17 24.99 -22.16
N ILE A 571 65.75 23.79 -22.57
CA ILE A 571 64.31 23.49 -22.80
C ILE A 571 63.50 23.67 -21.51
N ARG A 572 64.02 23.23 -20.36
CA ARG A 572 63.34 23.40 -19.07
C ARG A 572 63.19 24.88 -18.69
N ASP A 573 64.21 25.69 -18.94
CA ASP A 573 64.17 27.13 -18.70
C ASP A 573 63.14 27.83 -19.60
N ILE A 574 63.11 27.46 -20.88
CA ILE A 574 62.12 27.97 -21.85
C ILE A 574 60.69 27.61 -21.40
N ASN A 575 60.43 26.36 -21.04
CA ASN A 575 59.12 25.93 -20.55
C ASN A 575 58.71 26.70 -19.28
N THR A 576 59.66 26.97 -18.37
CA THR A 576 59.41 27.75 -17.16
C THR A 576 59.01 29.20 -17.49
N ARG A 577 59.69 29.83 -18.45
CA ARG A 577 59.35 31.19 -18.92
C ARG A 577 57.97 31.23 -19.58
N ILE A 578 57.68 30.23 -20.41
CA ILE A 578 56.38 30.09 -21.06
C ILE A 578 55.25 29.93 -20.03
N SER A 579 55.44 29.10 -19.01
CA SER A 579 54.47 28.97 -17.92
C SER A 579 54.26 30.28 -17.16
N ARG A 580 55.29 31.09 -16.97
CA ARG A 580 55.14 32.42 -16.35
C ARG A 580 54.29 33.35 -17.21
N ILE A 581 54.50 33.39 -18.52
CA ILE A 581 53.69 34.22 -19.44
C ILE A 581 52.24 33.79 -19.38
N LEU A 582 51.97 32.48 -19.45
CA LEU A 582 50.61 31.94 -19.48
C LEU A 582 49.83 32.13 -18.17
N ASN A 583 50.52 32.32 -17.04
CA ASN A 583 49.90 32.53 -15.73
C ASN A 583 49.58 34.01 -15.43
N GLN A 584 49.84 34.94 -16.34
CA GLN A 584 49.59 36.38 -16.14
C GLN A 584 48.13 36.80 -16.38
N TYR A 585 47.34 35.96 -17.05
CA TYR A 585 45.91 36.15 -17.33
C TYR A 585 45.18 34.83 -17.12
#